data_AF-A0A1E8CSS6-F1
#
_entry.id   AF-A0A1E8CSS6-F1
#
_cell.length_a   1.000
_cell.length_b   1.000
_cell.length_c   1.000
_cell.angle_alpha   90.00
_cell.angle_beta   90.00
_cell.angle_gamma   90.00
#
_symmetry.space_group_name_H-M   'P 1'
#
loop_
_entity.id
_entity.type
_entity.pdbx_description
1 polymer ?
#
loop_
_entity_poly.entity_id
_entity_poly.type
_entity_poly.pdbx_seq_one_letter_code
_entity_poly.pdbx_strand_id
1 'polypeptide(L)' 'MSRDLPRVPNFKRLLIGGAIIGIVIGVIVSVLGDEAQGYSETSAALYLGALGAMFGLALAALLGITLDWSGRRSESRR' A
#
# COMPACT_ATOMS: atom_id res chain seq x y z
N MET A 1 -2.86 -29.03 -22.62
CA MET A 1 -2.05 -28.76 -21.43
C MET A 1 -1.97 -27.25 -21.28
N SER A 2 -2.91 -26.65 -20.55
CA SER A 2 -2.99 -25.20 -20.37
C SER A 2 -1.80 -24.76 -19.51
N ARG A 3 -0.89 -23.96 -20.08
CA ARG A 3 0.20 -23.38 -19.29
C ARG A 3 -0.42 -22.34 -18.37
N ASP A 4 -0.62 -22.69 -17.10
CA ASP A 4 -0.92 -21.71 -16.05
C ASP A 4 0.31 -20.80 -15.90
N LEU A 5 0.32 -19.73 -16.70
CA LEU A 5 1.28 -18.64 -16.55
C LEU A 5 1.22 -18.14 -15.11
N PRO A 6 2.36 -17.96 -14.42
CA PRO A 6 2.38 -17.41 -13.07
C PRO A 6 1.57 -16.12 -13.04
N ARG A 7 0.46 -16.12 -12.30
CA ARG A 7 -0.41 -14.95 -12.14
C ARG A 7 0.33 -13.92 -11.30
N VAL A 8 1.18 -13.12 -11.93
CA VAL A 8 1.77 -11.94 -11.30
C VAL A 8 0.65 -10.96 -10.95
N PRO A 9 0.55 -10.50 -9.68
CA PRO A 9 -0.44 -9.50 -9.29
C PRO A 9 -0.32 -8.26 -10.17
N ASN A 10 -1.45 -7.66 -10.56
CA ASN A 10 -1.42 -6.41 -11.31
C ASN A 10 -0.82 -5.30 -10.41
N PHE A 11 0.40 -4.87 -10.73
CA PHE A 11 1.15 -3.89 -9.94
C PHE A 11 0.35 -2.60 -9.70
N LYS A 12 -0.41 -2.12 -10.69
CA LYS A 12 -1.26 -0.93 -10.52
C LYS A 12 -2.34 -1.15 -9.47
N ARG A 13 -3.00 -2.31 -9.48
CA ARG A 13 -4.00 -2.67 -8.46
C ARG A 13 -3.37 -2.81 -7.07
N LEU A 14 -2.16 -3.36 -6.99
CA LEU A 14 -1.42 -3.47 -5.73
C LEU A 14 -1.10 -2.09 -5.16
N LEU A 15 -0.60 -1.17 -5.98
CA LEU A 15 -0.31 0.21 -5.57
C LEU A 15 -1.55 0.95 -5.09
N ILE A 16 -2.64 0.88 -5.86
CA ILE A 16 -3.92 1.51 -5.48
C ILE A 16 -4.43 0.91 -4.17
N GLY A 17 -4.39 -0.42 -4.02
CA GLY A 17 -4.79 -1.09 -2.80
C GLY A 17 -3.95 -0.64 -1.59
N GLY A 18 -2.63 -0.57 -1.75
CA GLY A 18 -1.72 -0.09 -0.71
C GLY A 18 -2.00 1.36 -0.31
N ALA A 19 -2.20 2.24 -1.28
CA ALA A 19 -2.54 3.64 -1.01
C ALA A 19 -3.87 3.78 -0.25
N ILE A 20 -4.91 3.03 -0.65
CA ILE A 20 -6.21 3.04 0.03
C ILE A 20 -6.07 2.53 1.47
N ILE A 21 -5.38 1.41 1.68
CA ILE A 21 -5.12 0.87 3.02
C ILE A 21 -4.36 1.89 3.87
N GLY A 22 -3.36 2.54 3.28
CA GLY A 22 -2.60 3.62 3.91
C GLY A 22 -3.49 4.77 4.37
N ILE A 23 -4.40 5.25 3.52
CA ILE A 23 -5.38 6.29 3.87
C ILE A 23 -6.23 5.85 5.05
N VAL A 24 -6.80 4.64 5.00
CA VAL A 24 -7.67 4.12 6.05
C VAL A 24 -6.93 4.07 7.39
N ILE A 25 -5.69 3.56 7.40
CA ILE A 25 -4.85 3.54 8.61
C ILE A 25 -4.56 4.96 9.10
N GLY A 26 -4.21 5.89 8.21
CA GLY A 26 -3.94 7.28 8.57
C GLY A 26 -5.15 7.97 9.21
N VAL A 27 -6.34 7.74 8.66
CA VAL A 27 -7.59 8.26 9.24
C VAL A 27 -7.89 7.61 10.59
N ILE A 28 -7.72 6.30 10.72
CA ILE A 28 -7.89 5.59 12.01
C ILE A 28 -6.95 6.16 13.07
N VAL A 29 -5.68 6.39 12.73
CA VAL A 29 -4.69 6.99 13.62
C VAL A 29 -5.10 8.42 14.01
N SER A 30 -5.65 9.19 13.08
CA SER A 30 -6.14 10.54 13.38
C SER A 30 -7.32 10.55 14.35
N VAL A 31 -8.19 9.54 14.29
CA VAL A 31 -9.38 9.47 15.16
C VAL A 31 -9.03 8.90 16.54
N LEU A 32 -8.06 7.98 16.60
CA LEU A 32 -7.61 7.37 17.86
C LEU A 32 -6.52 8.17 18.58
N GLY A 33 -5.84 9.08 17.88
CA GLY A 33 -4.80 9.93 18.42
C GLY A 33 -5.34 11.15 19.16
N ASP A 34 -4.50 11.76 20.00
CA ASP A 34 -4.84 13.01 20.67
C ASP A 34 -5.09 14.13 19.65
N GLU A 35 -6.03 15.02 19.99
CA GLU A 35 -6.31 16.21 19.18
C GLU A 35 -5.05 17.06 19.03
N ALA A 36 -4.66 17.30 17.78
CA ALA A 36 -3.58 18.22 17.47
C ALA A 36 -4.03 19.65 17.78
N GLN A 37 -3.45 20.26 18.81
CA GLN A 37 -3.78 21.62 19.22
C GLN A 37 -3.58 22.59 18.04
N GLY A 38 -4.64 23.31 17.68
CA GLY A 38 -4.64 24.28 16.58
C GLY A 38 -5.00 23.72 15.20
N TYR A 39 -5.37 22.45 15.09
CA TYR A 39 -5.89 21.84 13.86
C TYR A 39 -7.35 21.43 14.00
N SER A 40 -8.14 21.62 12.93
CA SER A 40 -9.48 21.00 12.87
C SER A 40 -9.34 19.50 12.69
N GLU A 41 -10.26 18.72 13.29
CA GLU A 41 -10.31 17.26 13.17
C GLU A 41 -10.23 16.79 11.71
N THR A 42 -10.99 17.45 10.83
CA THR A 42 -10.99 17.17 9.39
C THR A 42 -9.61 17.36 8.77
N SER A 43 -8.90 18.43 9.15
CA SER A 43 -7.56 18.70 8.62
C SER A 43 -6.57 17.64 9.08
N ALA A 44 -6.60 17.29 10.38
CA ALA A 44 -5.76 16.23 10.92
C ALA A 44 -5.99 14.89 10.18
N ALA A 45 -7.25 14.51 9.97
CA ALA A 45 -7.61 13.29 9.25
C ALA A 45 -7.13 13.31 7.79
N LEU A 46 -7.21 14.46 7.11
CA LEU A 46 -6.71 14.59 5.74
C LEU A 46 -5.18 14.50 5.65
N TYR A 47 -4.46 15.17 6.56
CA TYR A 47 -2.99 15.12 6.58
C TYR A 47 -2.49 13.72 6.90
N LEU A 48 -3.01 13.09 7.96
CA LEU A 48 -2.62 11.74 8.35
C LEU A 48 -3.07 10.70 7.33
N GLY A 49 -4.26 10.86 6.73
CA GLY A 49 -4.72 10.04 5.62
C GLY A 49 -3.81 10.13 4.40
N ALA A 50 -3.43 11.34 3.97
CA ALA A 50 -2.51 11.55 2.85
C ALA A 50 -1.10 10.98 3.13
N LEU A 51 -0.59 11.18 4.35
CA LEU A 51 0.68 10.61 4.78
C LEU A 51 0.62 9.08 4.79
N GLY A 52 -0.46 8.53 5.34
CA GLY A 52 -0.74 7.10 5.32
C GLY A 52 -0.77 6.55 3.89
N ALA A 53 -1.43 7.25 2.95
CA ALA A 53 -1.47 6.91 1.54
C ALA A 53 -0.06 6.77 0.94
N MET A 54 0.83 7.72 1.24
CA MET A 54 2.22 7.68 0.77
C MET A 54 2.96 6.46 1.28
N PHE A 55 2.86 6.16 2.59
CA PHE A 55 3.50 4.98 3.16
C PHE A 55 2.90 3.68 2.61
N GLY A 56 1.58 3.61 2.49
CA GLY A 56 0.89 2.45 1.91
C GLY A 56 1.29 2.21 0.46
N LEU A 57 1.44 3.26 -0.34
CA LEU A 57 1.92 3.19 -1.72
C LEU A 57 3.38 2.73 -1.78
N ALA A 58 4.25 3.29 -0.95
CA ALA A 58 5.66 2.91 -0.88
C ALA A 58 5.81 1.42 -0.50
N LEU A 59 5.10 0.96 0.53
CA LEU A 59 5.10 -0.44 0.96
C LEU A 59 4.57 -1.37 -0.14
N ALA A 60 3.46 -1.01 -0.80
CA ALA A 60 2.94 -1.78 -1.92
C ALA A 60 3.91 -1.85 -3.10
N ALA A 61 4.62 -0.77 -3.40
CA ALA A 61 5.66 -0.75 -4.43
C ALA A 61 6.79 -1.70 -4.09
N LEU A 62 7.31 -1.65 -2.85
CA LEU A 62 8.36 -2.56 -2.37
C LEU A 62 7.92 -4.02 -2.44
N LEU A 63 6.70 -4.33 -2.02
CA LEU A 63 6.13 -5.67 -2.12
C LEU A 63 6.01 -6.11 -3.58
N GLY A 64 5.53 -5.24 -4.46
CA GLY A 64 5.42 -5.53 -5.89
C GLY A 64 6.77 -5.85 -6.53
N ILE A 65 7.81 -5.08 -6.23
CA ILE A 65 9.18 -5.34 -6.71
C ILE A 65 9.70 -6.68 -6.17
N THR A 66 9.48 -6.95 -4.88
CA THR A 66 9.94 -8.19 -4.23
C THR A 66 9.26 -9.43 -4.80
N LEU A 67 7.95 -9.34 -5.07
CA LEU A 67 7.18 -10.42 -5.71
C LEU A 67 7.64 -10.67 -7.15
N ASP A 68 7.90 -9.61 -7.91
CA ASP A 68 8.45 -9.69 -9.26
C ASP A 68 9.85 -10.34 -9.27
N TRP A 69 10.69 -10.04 -8.27
CA TRP A 69 12.00 -10.68 -8.11
C TRP A 69 11.90 -12.17 -7.77
N SER A 70 10.99 -12.54 -6.88
CA SER A 70 10.80 -13.94 -6.47
C SER A 70 10.26 -14.81 -7.61
N GLY A 71 9.32 -14.28 -8.40
CA GLY A 71 8.76 -14.94 -9.58
C GLY A 71 9.85 -15.33 -10.58
N ARG A 72 10.72 -14.38 -10.95
CA ARG A 72 11.84 -14.61 -11.88
C ARG A 72 12.85 -15.64 -11.41
N ARG A 73 13.13 -15.71 -10.11
CA ARG A 73 14.08 -16.69 -9.54
C ARG A 73 13.53 -18.11 -9.54
N SER A 74 12.20 -18.28 -9.41
CA SER A 74 11.57 -19.60 -9.44
C SER A 74 11.63 -20.26 -10.83
N GLU A 75 11.63 -19.44 -11.88
CA GLU A 75 11.66 -19.89 -13.28
C GLU A 75 13.05 -20.35 -13.72
N SER A 76 14.13 -19.82 -13.12
CA SER A 76 15.51 -20.25 -13.42
C SER A 76 15.92 -21.58 -12.73
N ARG A 77 15.05 -22.15 -11.88
CA ARG A 77 15.31 -23.39 -11.12
C ARG A 77 14.56 -24.61 -11.68
N ARG A 78 13.75 -24.44 -12.71
CA ARG A 78 13.05 -25.52 -13.43
C ARG A 78 13.68 -25.73 -14.79
#